data_AF-A0AAV2QUV0-F1
#
_entry.id   AF-A0AAV2QUV0-F1
#
_cell.length_a   1.000
_cell.length_b   1.000
_cell.length_c   1.000
_cell.angle_alpha   90.00
_cell.angle_beta   90.00
_cell.angle_gamma   90.00
#
_symmetry.space_group_name_H-M   'P 1'
#
loop_
_entity.id
_entity.type
_entity.pdbx_description
1 polymer ?
#
loop_
_entity_poly.entity_id
_entity_poly.type
_entity_poly.pdbx_seq_one_letter_code
_entity_poly.pdbx_strand_id
1 'polypeptide(L)'
;MKHQLKIQITYTMKHIPKIILFLLGMPQLILSLGCPDPVGLGPRTDDDNSMCAILYDNANDDTQTSCYGDHLQVRNGEQTGSVAYGWNDRASSLVVRDGCTFTGYKDGGYHGHHQDFTGIHFYLPHEHFDTFYNWNDEISSYICKCWFSPVDCSPEDMWELITSCHNQLVNDSIACTYQQSHGITMGKGFTNGHDVSATISAGVAAEISMEFAKASASISGSLTTGYSWSESEEFSTEMNEGVDVEFSVPAGSHRGVYQIKGECGDSKTRTTCFEVRDMDTKMVVSTTCP
;
A
#
# COMPACT_ATOMS: atom_id res chain seq x y z
N MET A 1 20.21 70.49 -52.63
CA MET A 1 20.37 70.20 -51.18
C MET A 1 19.15 69.42 -50.73
N LYS A 2 19.27 68.09 -50.60
CA LYS A 2 18.18 67.18 -50.24
C LYS A 2 18.37 66.76 -48.78
N HIS A 3 17.48 67.19 -47.90
CA HIS A 3 17.35 66.64 -46.54
C HIS A 3 16.40 65.45 -46.59
N GLN A 4 16.93 64.27 -46.23
CA GLN A 4 16.18 63.04 -46.06
C GLN A 4 15.96 62.82 -44.56
N LEU A 5 14.69 62.84 -44.17
CA LEU A 5 14.17 62.60 -42.83
C LEU A 5 14.17 61.08 -42.58
N LYS A 6 15.00 60.58 -41.67
CA LYS A 6 14.96 59.18 -41.22
C LYS A 6 14.03 59.08 -40.00
N ILE A 7 12.86 58.50 -40.20
CA ILE A 7 11.93 58.11 -39.13
C ILE A 7 12.30 56.67 -38.70
N GLN A 8 12.77 56.49 -37.47
CA GLN A 8 12.87 55.18 -36.84
C GLN A 8 11.58 54.90 -36.06
N ILE A 9 10.87 53.84 -36.46
CA ILE A 9 9.71 53.31 -35.75
C ILE A 9 10.20 52.18 -34.85
N THR A 10 10.22 52.42 -33.55
CA THR A 10 10.43 51.41 -32.51
C THR A 10 9.10 50.72 -32.22
N TYR A 11 8.96 49.46 -32.65
CA TYR A 11 7.86 48.58 -32.24
C TYR A 11 8.25 47.83 -30.96
N THR A 12 7.55 48.11 -29.86
CA THR A 12 7.62 47.32 -28.63
C THR A 12 6.70 46.11 -28.74
N MET A 13 7.29 44.91 -28.67
CA MET A 13 6.56 43.64 -28.63
C MET A 13 5.73 43.54 -27.35
N LYS A 14 4.41 43.46 -27.52
CA LYS A 14 3.40 43.33 -26.47
C LYS A 14 3.04 41.85 -26.32
N HIS A 15 3.26 41.34 -25.11
CA HIS A 15 2.85 40.06 -24.52
C HIS A 15 2.00 39.09 -25.37
N ILE A 16 2.60 37.95 -25.71
CA ILE A 16 1.89 36.72 -26.09
C ILE A 16 1.56 35.96 -24.79
N PRO A 17 0.29 35.68 -24.46
CA PRO A 17 -0.04 34.81 -23.36
C PRO A 17 0.32 33.36 -23.75
N LYS A 18 1.23 32.76 -22.98
CA LYS A 18 1.53 31.33 -23.00
C LYS A 18 0.30 30.57 -22.48
N ILE A 19 -0.62 30.21 -23.36
CA ILE A 19 -1.56 29.11 -23.12
C ILE A 19 -0.75 27.83 -23.34
N ILE A 20 -0.10 27.37 -22.27
CA ILE A 20 0.52 26.04 -22.24
C ILE A 20 -0.62 25.05 -22.03
N LEU A 21 -0.84 24.27 -23.07
CA LEU A 21 -1.70 23.10 -23.13
C LEU A 21 -1.18 22.04 -22.15
N PHE A 22 -1.63 22.06 -20.89
CA PHE A 22 -1.40 21.01 -19.90
C PHE A 22 -2.39 19.86 -20.16
N LEU A 23 -2.07 19.00 -21.13
CA LEU A 23 -2.83 17.78 -21.48
C LEU A 23 -1.94 16.53 -21.47
N LEU A 24 -0.86 16.53 -20.69
CA LEU A 24 0.03 15.39 -20.52
C LEU A 24 0.32 15.25 -19.03
N GLY A 25 -0.47 14.41 -18.35
CA GLY A 25 -0.35 14.20 -16.91
C GLY A 25 -1.54 13.53 -16.24
N MET A 26 -2.50 12.97 -16.99
CA MET A 26 -3.23 11.82 -16.42
C MET A 26 -2.23 10.65 -16.44
N PRO A 27 -1.96 9.98 -15.30
CA PRO A 27 -1.31 8.69 -15.35
C PRO A 27 -2.16 7.84 -16.28
N GLN A 28 -1.59 7.42 -17.41
CA GLN A 28 -2.30 6.49 -18.27
C GLN A 28 -2.57 5.27 -17.40
N LEU A 29 -3.85 5.02 -17.09
CA LEU A 29 -4.27 3.68 -16.69
C LEU A 29 -3.79 2.79 -17.83
N ILE A 30 -2.67 2.12 -17.62
CA ILE A 30 -2.32 0.96 -18.41
C ILE A 30 -3.44 -0.01 -18.07
N LEU A 31 -4.46 -0.08 -18.94
CA LEU A 31 -5.39 -1.18 -18.94
C LEU A 31 -4.53 -2.41 -19.16
N SER A 32 -4.16 -3.05 -18.05
CA SER A 32 -3.63 -4.41 -18.05
C SER A 32 -4.64 -5.24 -18.82
N LEU A 33 -4.30 -5.65 -20.04
CA LEU A 33 -5.13 -6.53 -20.85
C LEU A 33 -5.08 -7.99 -20.37
N GLY A 34 -4.23 -8.28 -19.37
CA GLY A 34 -4.12 -9.59 -18.73
C GLY A 34 -4.58 -9.58 -17.28
N CYS A 35 -4.51 -10.76 -16.66
CA CYS A 35 -4.86 -10.97 -15.26
C CYS A 35 -4.20 -9.95 -14.34
N PRO A 36 -4.94 -9.41 -13.36
CA PRO A 36 -4.33 -8.56 -12.35
C PRO A 36 -3.27 -9.34 -11.59
N ASP A 37 -2.27 -8.61 -11.15
CA ASP A 37 -1.28 -9.16 -10.23
C ASP A 37 -1.98 -9.59 -8.91
N PRO A 38 -1.72 -10.79 -8.36
CA PRO A 38 -2.21 -11.23 -7.06
C PRO A 38 -2.00 -10.21 -5.93
N VAL A 39 -0.93 -9.42 -6.01
CA VAL A 39 -0.61 -8.31 -5.08
C VAL A 39 -1.62 -7.16 -5.24
N GLY A 40 -2.02 -6.89 -6.48
CA GLY A 40 -2.92 -5.82 -6.88
C GLY A 40 -4.40 -6.11 -6.61
N LEU A 41 -4.77 -7.32 -6.17
CA LEU A 41 -6.15 -7.64 -5.76
C LEU A 41 -6.63 -6.82 -4.55
N GLY A 42 -5.69 -6.17 -3.87
CA GLY A 42 -5.98 -5.09 -2.96
C GLY A 42 -6.40 -5.54 -1.55
N PRO A 43 -6.14 -4.66 -0.57
CA PRO A 43 -6.40 -4.83 0.86
C PRO A 43 -7.83 -5.23 1.21
N ARG A 44 -8.81 -4.51 0.65
CA ARG A 44 -10.24 -4.62 0.98
C ARG A 44 -11.09 -4.33 -0.25
N THR A 45 -12.22 -5.03 -0.35
CA THR A 45 -13.36 -4.64 -1.19
C THR A 45 -14.04 -3.40 -0.61
N ASP A 46 -14.92 -2.77 -1.39
CA ASP A 46 -15.75 -1.64 -0.94
C ASP A 46 -16.59 -1.96 0.33
N ASP A 47 -16.75 -3.25 0.65
CA ASP A 47 -17.49 -3.75 1.82
C ASP A 47 -16.58 -4.14 3.00
N ASP A 48 -15.38 -3.57 3.09
CA ASP A 48 -14.38 -3.75 4.17
C ASP A 48 -13.83 -5.18 4.36
N ASN A 49 -14.15 -6.13 3.47
CA ASN A 49 -13.60 -7.48 3.51
C ASN A 49 -12.38 -7.61 2.61
N SER A 50 -11.33 -8.28 3.09
CA SER A 50 -10.15 -8.53 2.28
C SER A 50 -10.45 -9.48 1.13
N MET A 51 -9.92 -9.16 -0.06
CA MET A 51 -10.07 -10.00 -1.22
C MET A 51 -9.27 -11.30 -1.06
N CYS A 52 -9.83 -12.41 -1.53
CA CYS A 52 -9.18 -13.72 -1.52
C CYS A 52 -8.91 -14.20 -2.95
N ALA A 53 -9.89 -14.06 -3.84
CA ALA A 53 -9.72 -14.38 -5.25
C ALA A 53 -10.64 -13.54 -6.14
N ILE A 54 -10.32 -13.46 -7.42
CA ILE A 54 -11.25 -13.02 -8.48
C ILE A 54 -11.36 -14.14 -9.50
N LEU A 55 -12.59 -14.55 -9.83
CA LEU A 55 -12.88 -15.48 -10.91
C LEU A 55 -13.36 -14.68 -12.11
N TYR A 56 -13.03 -15.15 -13.31
CA TYR A 56 -13.42 -14.56 -14.58
C TYR A 56 -14.15 -15.58 -15.42
N ASP A 57 -15.19 -15.14 -16.12
CA ASP A 57 -16.04 -16.03 -16.92
C ASP A 57 -15.45 -16.40 -18.28
N ASN A 58 -14.32 -15.79 -18.64
CA ASN A 58 -13.59 -16.11 -19.85
C ASN A 58 -12.09 -16.26 -19.60
N ALA A 59 -11.43 -16.97 -20.50
CA ALA A 59 -9.99 -17.19 -20.49
C ALA A 59 -9.43 -17.20 -21.91
N ASN A 60 -8.12 -16.99 -22.01
CA ASN A 60 -7.33 -17.24 -23.20
C ASN A 60 -6.04 -17.97 -22.80
N ASP A 61 -5.48 -18.76 -23.70
CA ASP A 61 -4.20 -19.45 -23.50
C ASP A 61 -3.02 -18.45 -23.41
N ASP A 62 -3.21 -17.22 -23.88
CA ASP A 62 -2.26 -16.13 -23.76
C ASP A 62 -2.42 -15.39 -22.42
N THR A 63 -1.36 -15.44 -21.60
CA THR A 63 -1.29 -14.80 -20.28
C THR A 63 -1.54 -13.30 -20.32
N GLN A 64 -1.30 -12.64 -21.46
CA GLN A 64 -1.49 -11.21 -21.64
C GLN A 64 -2.91 -10.82 -22.03
N THR A 65 -3.79 -11.77 -22.36
CA THR A 65 -5.17 -11.51 -22.81
C THR A 65 -6.22 -12.33 -22.06
N SER A 66 -5.83 -13.04 -21.02
CA SER A 66 -6.76 -13.78 -20.16
C SER A 66 -7.31 -12.93 -19.00
N CYS A 67 -8.18 -13.53 -18.17
CA CYS A 67 -8.91 -12.85 -17.09
C CYS A 67 -9.75 -11.67 -17.58
N TYR A 68 -10.66 -11.94 -18.51
CA TYR A 68 -11.57 -10.96 -19.09
C TYR A 68 -13.03 -11.41 -18.96
N GLY A 69 -13.94 -10.52 -19.35
CA GLY A 69 -15.39 -10.75 -19.26
C GLY A 69 -15.96 -10.34 -17.91
N ASP A 70 -17.05 -11.01 -17.51
CA ASP A 70 -17.64 -10.80 -16.19
C ASP A 70 -16.71 -11.39 -15.12
N HIS A 71 -16.71 -10.78 -13.93
CA HIS A 71 -15.88 -11.24 -12.82
C HIS A 71 -16.65 -11.37 -11.52
N LEU A 72 -16.24 -12.33 -10.69
CA LEU A 72 -16.75 -12.59 -9.35
C LEU A 72 -15.64 -12.36 -8.34
N GLN A 73 -15.84 -11.37 -7.48
CA GLN A 73 -14.96 -11.10 -6.36
C GLN A 73 -15.29 -12.03 -5.20
N VAL A 74 -14.28 -12.70 -4.65
CA VAL A 74 -14.42 -13.65 -3.55
C VAL A 74 -13.64 -13.14 -2.35
N ARG A 75 -14.31 -13.04 -1.21
CA ARG A 75 -13.74 -12.50 0.03
C ARG A 75 -12.97 -13.55 0.83
N ASN A 76 -12.05 -13.10 1.67
CA ASN A 76 -11.36 -13.95 2.63
C ASN A 76 -12.36 -14.55 3.62
N GLY A 77 -12.30 -15.87 3.81
CA GLY A 77 -13.19 -16.62 4.69
C GLY A 77 -14.54 -16.95 4.06
N GLU A 78 -14.80 -16.51 2.83
CA GLU A 78 -16.05 -16.76 2.13
C GLU A 78 -16.21 -18.24 1.80
N GLN A 79 -17.41 -18.76 2.05
CA GLN A 79 -17.78 -20.13 1.76
C GLN A 79 -19.16 -20.13 1.10
N THR A 80 -19.21 -20.56 -0.15
CA THR A 80 -20.42 -20.52 -0.97
C THR A 80 -20.78 -21.92 -1.40
N GLY A 81 -21.79 -22.50 -0.76
CA GLY A 81 -22.26 -23.86 -1.03
C GLY A 81 -23.06 -23.98 -2.33
N SER A 82 -23.39 -22.88 -2.98
CA SER A 82 -23.92 -22.87 -4.34
C SER A 82 -23.58 -21.50 -4.90
N VAL A 83 -22.76 -21.44 -5.93
CA VAL A 83 -22.50 -20.17 -6.60
C VAL A 83 -23.81 -19.62 -7.17
N ALA A 84 -23.87 -18.30 -7.36
CA ALA A 84 -25.06 -17.67 -7.93
C ALA A 84 -25.37 -18.30 -9.30
N TYR A 85 -26.66 -18.39 -9.66
CA TYR A 85 -27.10 -19.05 -10.90
C TYR A 85 -26.37 -18.54 -12.16
N GLY A 86 -26.05 -17.24 -12.21
CA GLY A 86 -25.31 -16.63 -13.32
C GLY A 86 -23.80 -16.88 -13.33
N TRP A 87 -23.28 -17.69 -12.40
CA TRP A 87 -21.86 -18.02 -12.21
C TRP A 87 -21.58 -19.51 -12.10
N ASN A 88 -22.63 -20.34 -11.99
CA ASN A 88 -22.49 -21.80 -11.98
C ASN A 88 -21.86 -22.26 -13.28
N ASP A 89 -20.77 -23.00 -13.19
CA ASP A 89 -20.11 -23.58 -14.36
C ASP A 89 -19.72 -22.50 -15.40
N ARG A 90 -19.18 -21.36 -14.92
CA ARG A 90 -18.73 -20.27 -15.80
C ARG A 90 -17.29 -19.83 -15.60
N ALA A 91 -16.68 -20.16 -14.47
CA ALA A 91 -15.33 -19.70 -14.21
C ALA A 91 -14.36 -20.38 -15.17
N SER A 92 -13.61 -19.59 -15.92
CA SER A 92 -12.66 -20.04 -16.94
C SER A 92 -11.21 -19.66 -16.59
N SER A 93 -11.01 -18.58 -15.83
CA SER A 93 -9.72 -18.18 -15.26
C SER A 93 -9.93 -17.59 -13.87
N LEU A 94 -8.87 -17.56 -13.05
CA LEU A 94 -8.94 -16.93 -11.73
C LEU A 94 -7.59 -16.42 -11.26
N VAL A 95 -7.63 -15.45 -10.36
CA VAL A 95 -6.47 -14.93 -9.63
C VAL A 95 -6.74 -15.13 -8.16
N VAL A 96 -5.88 -15.88 -7.47
CA VAL A 96 -5.90 -16.00 -6.01
C VAL A 96 -4.83 -15.09 -5.45
N ARG A 97 -5.22 -14.30 -4.45
CA ARG A 97 -4.32 -13.40 -3.74
C ARG A 97 -3.18 -14.19 -3.10
N ASP A 98 -1.99 -13.60 -3.09
CA ASP A 98 -0.83 -14.21 -2.45
C ASP A 98 -1.12 -14.47 -0.98
N GLY A 99 -0.89 -15.71 -0.55
CA GLY A 99 -1.28 -16.10 0.79
C GLY A 99 -2.78 -16.37 0.95
N CYS A 100 -3.46 -16.75 -0.11
CA CYS A 100 -4.79 -17.32 -0.02
C CYS A 100 -4.85 -18.63 -0.81
N THR A 101 -5.81 -19.46 -0.44
CA THR A 101 -6.15 -20.67 -1.16
C THR A 101 -7.64 -20.60 -1.49
N PHE A 102 -7.92 -20.73 -2.79
CA PHE A 102 -9.28 -20.89 -3.27
C PHE A 102 -9.51 -22.37 -3.57
N THR A 103 -10.44 -23.00 -2.86
CA THR A 103 -10.85 -24.38 -3.10
C THR A 103 -12.15 -24.36 -3.89
N GLY A 104 -12.09 -24.75 -5.16
CA GLY A 104 -13.26 -24.93 -6.02
C GLY A 104 -13.79 -26.36 -5.93
N TYR A 105 -15.11 -26.51 -5.99
CA TYR A 105 -15.81 -27.79 -5.99
C TYR A 105 -16.71 -27.90 -7.22
N LYS A 106 -16.70 -29.07 -7.85
CA LYS A 106 -17.49 -29.34 -9.06
C LYS A 106 -18.99 -29.34 -8.79
N ASP A 107 -19.41 -29.85 -7.65
CA ASP A 107 -20.82 -29.93 -7.29
C ASP A 107 -21.17 -28.87 -6.24
N GLY A 108 -22.47 -28.60 -6.10
CA GLY A 108 -22.99 -27.80 -4.99
C GLY A 108 -22.78 -28.48 -3.62
N GLY A 109 -22.68 -27.65 -2.59
CA GLY A 109 -22.58 -28.04 -1.20
C GLY A 109 -21.19 -28.51 -0.78
N TYR A 110 -20.15 -28.11 -1.50
CA TYR A 110 -18.76 -28.53 -1.27
C TYR A 110 -18.55 -30.04 -1.51
N HIS A 111 -19.24 -30.59 -2.50
CA HIS A 111 -19.16 -32.00 -2.88
C HIS A 111 -18.46 -32.19 -4.24
N GLY A 112 -18.28 -33.45 -4.61
CA GLY A 112 -17.67 -33.82 -5.88
C GLY A 112 -16.15 -33.69 -5.87
N HIS A 113 -15.58 -33.54 -7.05
CA HIS A 113 -14.17 -33.24 -7.21
C HIS A 113 -13.88 -31.82 -6.72
N HIS A 114 -12.72 -31.64 -6.09
CA HIS A 114 -12.25 -30.34 -5.63
C HIS A 114 -10.81 -30.11 -6.05
N GLN A 115 -10.44 -28.84 -6.20
CA GLN A 115 -9.07 -28.42 -6.46
C GLN A 115 -8.76 -27.14 -5.68
N ASP A 116 -7.57 -27.12 -5.10
CA ASP A 116 -6.99 -25.93 -4.50
C ASP A 116 -6.21 -25.14 -5.55
N PHE A 117 -6.48 -23.85 -5.60
CA PHE A 117 -5.85 -22.90 -6.49
C PHE A 117 -5.09 -21.83 -5.69
N THR A 118 -3.94 -21.41 -6.21
CA THR A 118 -3.07 -20.38 -5.63
C THR A 118 -2.39 -19.60 -6.75
N GLY A 119 -2.22 -18.28 -6.60
CA GLY A 119 -1.63 -17.43 -7.62
C GLY A 119 -2.54 -17.25 -8.85
N ILE A 120 -1.93 -17.03 -10.01
CA ILE A 120 -2.64 -16.74 -11.26
C ILE A 120 -2.90 -18.02 -12.07
N HIS A 121 -4.16 -18.25 -12.44
CA HIS A 121 -4.58 -19.29 -13.35
C HIS A 121 -5.22 -18.65 -14.59
N PHE A 122 -4.40 -18.38 -15.60
CA PHE A 122 -4.83 -17.78 -16.88
C PHE A 122 -5.81 -18.66 -17.65
N TYR A 123 -5.81 -19.95 -17.40
CA TYR A 123 -6.80 -20.88 -17.93
C TYR A 123 -6.95 -21.97 -16.88
N LEU A 124 -8.18 -22.28 -16.47
CA LEU A 124 -8.40 -23.35 -15.51
C LEU A 124 -8.04 -24.69 -16.16
N PRO A 125 -7.01 -25.39 -15.65
CA PRO A 125 -6.30 -26.40 -16.39
C PRO A 125 -7.20 -27.57 -16.80
N HIS A 126 -6.85 -28.13 -17.96
CA HIS A 126 -7.43 -29.36 -18.49
C HIS A 126 -6.65 -30.62 -18.03
N GLU A 127 -5.45 -30.50 -17.45
CA GLU A 127 -4.54 -31.64 -17.34
C GLU A 127 -3.73 -31.69 -16.04
N HIS A 128 -3.93 -32.78 -15.28
CA HIS A 128 -2.87 -33.43 -14.51
C HIS A 128 -2.70 -34.86 -15.02
N PHE A 129 -1.45 -35.31 -15.10
CA PHE A 129 -0.92 -36.48 -15.81
C PHE A 129 -1.61 -37.84 -15.57
N ASP A 130 -2.55 -37.94 -14.62
CA ASP A 130 -3.29 -39.18 -14.31
C ASP A 130 -4.82 -39.01 -14.22
N THR A 131 -5.39 -37.81 -14.39
CA THR A 131 -6.84 -37.59 -14.33
C THR A 131 -7.33 -36.50 -15.29
N PHE A 132 -8.16 -36.88 -16.26
CA PHE A 132 -8.77 -36.02 -17.30
C PHE A 132 -9.91 -35.13 -16.75
N TYR A 133 -9.63 -34.21 -15.83
CA TYR A 133 -10.64 -33.27 -15.35
C TYR A 133 -10.29 -31.84 -15.75
N ASN A 134 -11.14 -31.29 -16.62
CA ASN A 134 -11.16 -29.89 -16.99
C ASN A 134 -11.87 -29.10 -15.89
N TRP A 135 -11.24 -28.03 -15.39
CA TRP A 135 -11.86 -27.13 -14.40
C TRP A 135 -12.51 -25.89 -15.04
N ASN A 136 -12.31 -25.69 -16.33
CA ASN A 136 -13.00 -24.65 -17.08
C ASN A 136 -14.51 -24.90 -17.05
N ASP A 137 -15.27 -23.91 -16.59
CA ASP A 137 -16.74 -23.94 -16.53
C ASP A 137 -17.28 -25.09 -15.67
N GLU A 138 -16.64 -25.39 -14.54
CA GLU A 138 -17.02 -26.54 -13.70
C GLU A 138 -17.16 -26.21 -12.21
N ILE A 139 -16.85 -24.97 -11.78
CA ILE A 139 -16.97 -24.58 -10.37
C ILE A 139 -18.44 -24.28 -10.04
N SER A 140 -19.02 -25.06 -9.13
CA SER A 140 -20.40 -24.89 -8.62
C SER A 140 -20.47 -24.52 -7.13
N SER A 141 -19.41 -24.74 -6.35
CA SER A 141 -19.27 -24.21 -4.98
C SER A 141 -17.81 -23.96 -4.62
N TYR A 142 -17.54 -23.15 -3.58
CA TYR A 142 -16.15 -22.84 -3.20
C TYR A 142 -15.97 -22.44 -1.74
N ILE A 143 -14.72 -22.56 -1.29
CA ILE A 143 -14.21 -22.03 -0.02
C ILE A 143 -12.96 -21.21 -0.35
N CYS A 144 -12.86 -19.98 0.17
CA CYS A 144 -11.65 -19.18 0.02
C CYS A 144 -11.10 -18.75 1.37
N LYS A 145 -9.82 -19.03 1.62
CA LYS A 145 -9.17 -18.76 2.91
C LYS A 145 -7.79 -18.16 2.71
N CYS A 146 -7.53 -17.06 3.38
CA CYS A 146 -6.18 -16.52 3.54
C CYS A 146 -5.62 -16.96 4.90
N TRP A 147 -4.32 -17.22 4.95
CA TRP A 147 -3.63 -17.56 6.21
C TRP A 147 -3.23 -16.30 7.00
N PHE A 148 -3.48 -15.10 6.47
CA PHE A 148 -3.39 -13.83 7.20
C PHE A 148 -4.79 -13.31 7.54
N SER A 149 -4.87 -12.58 8.65
CA SER A 149 -6.11 -11.95 9.10
C SER A 149 -6.27 -10.58 8.43
N PRO A 150 -7.50 -10.13 8.14
CA PRO A 150 -7.74 -8.74 7.76
C PRO A 150 -7.13 -7.81 8.82
N VAL A 151 -6.51 -6.72 8.39
CA VAL A 151 -6.02 -5.71 9.34
C VAL A 151 -7.21 -5.01 9.97
N ASP A 152 -7.51 -5.32 11.23
CA ASP A 152 -8.50 -4.63 12.05
C ASP A 152 -7.80 -4.05 13.28
N CYS A 153 -7.52 -2.75 13.23
CA CYS A 153 -6.84 -2.03 14.29
C CYS A 153 -7.41 -0.62 14.43
N SER A 154 -7.32 -0.06 15.63
CA SER A 154 -7.48 1.38 15.82
C SER A 154 -6.08 1.99 15.79
N PRO A 155 -5.68 2.67 14.71
CA PRO A 155 -4.32 3.22 14.62
C PRO A 155 -4.12 4.33 15.66
N GLU A 156 -2.95 4.34 16.26
CA GLU A 156 -2.51 5.38 17.20
C GLU A 156 -1.20 5.97 16.71
N ASP A 157 -0.91 7.22 17.06
CA ASP A 157 0.40 7.81 16.82
C ASP A 157 0.93 8.58 18.02
N MET A 158 2.25 8.69 18.07
CA MET A 158 2.95 9.42 19.13
C MET A 158 4.35 9.85 18.72
N TRP A 159 4.86 10.84 19.45
CA TRP A 159 6.27 11.20 19.43
C TRP A 159 7.09 10.24 20.31
N GLU A 160 7.91 9.40 19.70
CA GLU A 160 8.83 8.49 20.38
C GLU A 160 10.21 9.15 20.53
N LEU A 161 10.75 9.21 21.76
CA LEU A 161 12.15 9.64 21.97
C LEU A 161 13.07 8.55 21.44
N ILE A 162 13.84 8.87 20.40
CA ILE A 162 14.73 7.90 19.76
C ILE A 162 16.13 7.97 20.36
N THR A 163 16.65 9.18 20.57
CA THR A 163 17.97 9.38 21.16
C THR A 163 18.05 10.72 21.90
N SER A 164 19.09 10.90 22.72
CA SER A 164 19.38 12.18 23.35
C SER A 164 20.88 12.44 23.42
N CYS A 165 21.25 13.71 23.33
CA CYS A 165 22.63 14.17 23.36
C CYS A 165 22.80 15.25 24.43
N HIS A 166 23.68 15.00 25.39
CA HIS A 166 23.96 15.91 26.49
C HIS A 166 25.35 16.52 26.28
N ASN A 167 25.41 17.83 26.10
CA ASN A 167 26.66 18.55 26.01
C ASN A 167 27.11 19.04 27.40
N GLN A 168 28.05 18.32 28.01
CA GLN A 168 28.64 18.70 29.29
C GLN A 168 29.78 19.72 29.18
N LEU A 169 30.11 20.19 27.97
CA LEU A 169 31.10 21.26 27.80
C LEU A 169 30.55 22.58 28.32
N VAL A 170 31.45 23.44 28.78
CA VAL A 170 31.09 24.70 29.44
C VAL A 170 30.86 25.82 28.43
N ASN A 171 31.55 25.81 27.28
CA ASN A 171 31.57 26.95 26.36
C ASN A 171 31.31 26.60 24.89
N ASP A 172 31.46 25.34 24.49
CA ASP A 172 31.39 24.95 23.09
C ASP A 172 30.11 24.17 22.80
N SER A 173 29.49 24.42 21.65
CA SER A 173 28.42 23.57 21.13
C SER A 173 29.00 22.33 20.45
N ILE A 174 28.33 21.19 20.61
CA ILE A 174 28.66 19.96 19.85
C ILE A 174 27.61 19.71 18.78
N ALA A 175 27.99 19.04 17.70
CA ALA A 175 27.05 18.47 16.74
C ALA A 175 26.81 17.01 17.10
N CYS A 176 25.55 16.59 17.13
CA CYS A 176 25.18 15.20 17.32
C CYS A 176 24.44 14.73 16.06
N THR A 177 24.81 13.54 15.58
CA THR A 177 24.21 12.90 14.41
C THR A 177 23.60 11.58 14.85
N TYR A 178 22.41 11.28 14.35
CA TYR A 178 21.74 10.02 14.61
C TYR A 178 21.14 9.47 13.32
N GLN A 179 21.33 8.17 13.10
CA GLN A 179 20.78 7.47 11.94
C GLN A 179 19.63 6.59 12.39
N GLN A 180 18.43 6.83 11.85
CA GLN A 180 17.21 6.06 12.17
C GLN A 180 16.59 5.48 10.91
N SER A 181 16.15 4.23 10.96
CA SER A 181 15.28 3.69 9.91
C SER A 181 13.86 4.27 10.05
N HIS A 182 13.24 4.51 8.90
CA HIS A 182 11.82 4.82 8.75
C HIS A 182 11.11 3.65 8.05
N GLY A 183 9.81 3.74 7.82
CA GLY A 183 9.02 2.66 7.22
C GLY A 183 8.21 1.81 8.19
N ILE A 184 7.62 0.74 7.66
CA ILE A 184 6.75 -0.16 8.41
C ILE A 184 7.44 -1.48 8.82
N THR A 185 7.30 -1.83 10.09
CA THR A 185 7.64 -3.15 10.64
C THR A 185 6.36 -3.93 10.89
N MET A 186 6.21 -5.06 10.20
CA MET A 186 5.03 -5.93 10.34
C MET A 186 5.05 -6.68 11.67
N GLY A 187 3.93 -6.60 12.36
CA GLY A 187 3.60 -7.45 13.48
C GLY A 187 3.33 -8.90 13.05
N LYS A 188 3.53 -9.84 13.96
CA LYS A 188 3.24 -11.26 13.76
C LYS A 188 1.75 -11.58 13.85
N GLY A 189 0.95 -10.71 14.45
CA GLY A 189 -0.49 -10.88 14.61
C GLY A 189 -1.21 -10.99 13.27
N PHE A 190 -0.80 -10.18 12.28
CA PHE A 190 -1.40 -10.22 10.95
C PHE A 190 -0.99 -11.44 10.13
N THR A 191 0.23 -11.92 10.34
CA THR A 191 0.79 -13.06 9.58
C THR A 191 0.55 -14.42 10.23
N ASN A 192 -0.22 -14.45 11.33
CA ASN A 192 -0.38 -15.64 12.17
C ASN A 192 0.96 -16.30 12.57
N GLY A 193 1.99 -15.48 12.75
CA GLY A 193 3.33 -15.91 13.17
C GLY A 193 4.21 -16.48 12.05
N HIS A 194 3.77 -16.43 10.80
CA HIS A 194 4.54 -16.95 9.69
C HIS A 194 5.47 -15.90 9.04
N ASP A 195 6.56 -16.40 8.45
CA ASP A 195 7.43 -15.62 7.57
C ASP A 195 6.68 -15.27 6.28
N VAL A 196 6.55 -13.99 6.00
CA VAL A 196 5.81 -13.48 4.85
C VAL A 196 6.74 -13.11 3.72
N SER A 197 6.31 -13.37 2.48
CA SER A 197 6.96 -12.82 1.31
C SER A 197 6.91 -11.28 1.35
N ALA A 198 7.83 -10.62 0.65
CA ALA A 198 7.82 -9.15 0.49
C ALA A 198 6.46 -8.67 -0.05
N THR A 199 5.88 -9.44 -0.96
CA THR A 199 4.56 -9.26 -1.53
C THR A 199 3.43 -9.22 -0.48
N ILE A 200 3.36 -10.23 0.39
CA ILE A 200 2.30 -10.30 1.41
C ILE A 200 2.48 -9.15 2.40
N SER A 201 3.72 -8.84 2.76
CA SER A 201 4.04 -7.66 3.58
C SER A 201 3.53 -6.37 2.93
N ALA A 202 3.65 -6.22 1.60
CA ALA A 202 3.19 -5.02 0.90
C ALA A 202 1.66 -4.91 0.88
N GLY A 203 0.96 -6.04 0.69
CA GLY A 203 -0.50 -6.09 0.79
C GLY A 203 -1.00 -5.71 2.19
N VAL A 204 -0.38 -6.24 3.24
CA VAL A 204 -0.71 -5.90 4.64
C VAL A 204 -0.34 -4.45 4.97
N ALA A 205 0.78 -3.94 4.44
CA ALA A 205 1.17 -2.53 4.62
C ALA A 205 0.15 -1.57 4.01
N ALA A 206 -0.39 -1.90 2.83
CA ALA A 206 -1.46 -1.14 2.20
C ALA A 206 -2.75 -1.16 3.06
N GLU A 207 -3.10 -2.31 3.65
CA GLU A 207 -4.22 -2.42 4.59
C GLU A 207 -4.03 -1.50 5.80
N ILE A 208 -2.84 -1.50 6.41
CA ILE A 208 -2.51 -0.64 7.56
C ILE A 208 -2.57 0.84 7.16
N SER A 209 -2.00 1.20 6.01
CA SER A 209 -2.04 2.58 5.48
C SER A 209 -3.47 3.10 5.35
N MET A 210 -4.39 2.27 4.86
CA MET A 210 -5.80 2.63 4.77
C MET A 210 -6.44 2.92 6.13
N GLU A 211 -6.14 2.13 7.16
CA GLU A 211 -6.67 2.38 8.51
C GLU A 211 -6.15 3.72 9.07
N PHE A 212 -4.87 4.04 8.87
CA PHE A 212 -4.32 5.35 9.22
C PHE A 212 -4.96 6.50 8.43
N ALA A 213 -5.24 6.31 7.14
CA ALA A 213 -5.91 7.30 6.31
C ALA A 213 -7.36 7.53 6.77
N LYS A 214 -8.10 6.46 7.10
CA LYS A 214 -9.45 6.53 7.69
C LYS A 214 -9.42 7.27 9.02
N ALA A 215 -8.47 6.96 9.89
CA ALA A 215 -8.33 7.63 11.18
C ALA A 215 -7.97 9.12 11.03
N SER A 216 -7.14 9.47 10.05
CA SER A 216 -6.81 10.87 9.72
C SER A 216 -8.03 11.65 9.23
N ALA A 217 -8.95 11.01 8.53
CA ALA A 217 -10.20 11.62 8.08
C ALA A 217 -11.27 11.73 9.19
N SER A 218 -11.13 10.98 10.29
CA SER A 218 -12.10 10.97 11.39
C SER A 218 -11.84 12.10 12.39
N ILE A 219 -12.90 12.84 12.75
CA ILE A 219 -12.85 13.94 13.74
C ILE A 219 -12.61 13.39 15.17
N SER A 220 -12.89 12.11 15.43
CA SER A 220 -12.72 11.48 16.74
C SER A 220 -11.32 10.90 16.97
N GLY A 221 -10.33 11.27 16.14
CA GLY A 221 -9.09 10.53 15.94
C GLY A 221 -8.27 10.25 17.21
N SER A 222 -7.88 8.98 17.34
CA SER A 222 -6.81 8.47 18.23
C SER A 222 -5.41 9.00 17.84
N LEU A 223 -5.30 9.66 16.69
CA LEU A 223 -4.07 10.29 16.20
C LEU A 223 -3.88 11.65 16.89
N THR A 224 -2.77 11.81 17.58
CA THR A 224 -2.40 12.94 18.43
C THR A 224 -1.27 13.79 17.87
N THR A 225 -0.49 13.30 16.92
CA THR A 225 0.70 14.02 16.44
C THR A 225 0.40 15.11 15.40
N GLY A 226 -0.77 15.06 14.76
CA GLY A 226 -1.16 15.96 13.68
C GLY A 226 -0.51 15.64 12.33
N TYR A 227 0.19 14.51 12.21
CA TYR A 227 0.80 14.05 10.96
C TYR A 227 -0.25 13.59 9.95
N SER A 228 -0.03 13.92 8.66
CA SER A 228 -0.90 13.54 7.54
C SER A 228 -0.59 12.10 7.09
N TRP A 229 -1.12 11.11 7.80
CA TRP A 229 -0.82 9.71 7.48
C TRP A 229 -1.37 9.26 6.12
N SER A 230 -2.42 9.91 5.61
CA SER A 230 -3.01 9.61 4.29
C SER A 230 -2.08 9.88 3.10
N GLU A 231 -1.05 10.70 3.30
CA GLU A 231 -0.08 11.09 2.26
C GLU A 231 1.30 10.46 2.50
N SER A 232 1.38 9.56 3.48
CA SER A 232 2.63 9.01 3.96
C SER A 232 3.18 7.92 3.04
N GLU A 233 4.40 8.11 2.55
CA GLU A 233 5.14 7.11 1.74
C GLU A 233 5.76 5.99 2.61
N GLU A 234 5.65 6.12 3.93
CA GLU A 234 6.26 5.27 4.96
C GLU A 234 5.68 3.84 5.03
N PHE A 235 4.63 3.56 4.26
CA PHE A 235 4.00 2.25 4.20
C PHE A 235 4.59 1.35 3.10
N SER A 236 5.66 1.78 2.42
CA SER A 236 6.39 0.88 1.54
C SER A 236 7.24 -0.11 2.35
N THR A 237 7.26 -1.37 1.92
CA THR A 237 7.97 -2.48 2.60
C THR A 237 9.50 -2.39 2.51
N GLU A 238 10.02 -1.47 1.71
CA GLU A 238 11.44 -1.30 1.43
C GLU A 238 11.98 -0.02 2.04
N MET A 239 11.96 0.09 3.37
CA MET A 239 12.55 1.24 4.05
C MET A 239 13.52 0.76 5.12
N ASN A 240 14.74 0.45 4.67
CA ASN A 240 15.92 0.27 5.50
C ASN A 240 16.93 1.43 5.31
N GLU A 241 16.52 2.51 4.65
CA GLU A 241 17.36 3.69 4.53
C GLU A 241 17.38 4.43 5.87
N GLY A 242 18.58 4.68 6.38
CA GLY A 242 18.76 5.44 7.60
C GLY A 242 18.73 6.93 7.29
N VAL A 243 17.83 7.67 7.92
CA VAL A 243 17.82 9.13 7.86
C VAL A 243 18.80 9.67 8.89
N ASP A 244 19.75 10.49 8.43
CA ASP A 244 20.68 11.19 9.30
C ASP A 244 20.02 12.47 9.82
N VAL A 245 19.87 12.55 11.15
CA VAL A 245 19.41 13.73 11.86
C VAL A 245 20.59 14.40 12.52
N GLU A 246 20.99 15.56 11.99
CA GLU A 246 22.05 16.39 12.56
C GLU A 246 21.47 17.58 13.32
N PHE A 247 21.96 17.80 14.54
CA PHE A 247 21.56 18.96 15.34
C PHE A 247 22.69 19.44 16.25
N SER A 248 22.73 20.75 16.48
CA SER A 248 23.66 21.37 17.42
C SER A 248 23.11 21.29 18.85
N VAL A 249 23.98 21.06 19.84
CA VAL A 249 23.66 21.06 21.27
C VAL A 249 24.54 22.11 21.96
N PRO A 250 23.96 23.23 22.44
CA PRO A 250 24.70 24.25 23.19
C PRO A 250 25.39 23.70 24.43
N ALA A 251 26.44 24.39 24.88
CA ALA A 251 27.13 24.08 26.12
C ALA A 251 26.17 24.00 27.32
N GLY A 252 26.35 22.98 28.15
CA GLY A 252 25.53 22.74 29.34
C GLY A 252 24.07 22.37 29.07
N SER A 253 23.70 22.00 27.84
CA SER A 253 22.31 21.65 27.48
C SER A 253 22.14 20.17 27.13
N HIS A 254 20.91 19.69 27.27
CA HIS A 254 20.51 18.32 26.92
C HIS A 254 19.38 18.37 25.90
N ARG A 255 19.59 17.79 24.72
CA ARG A 255 18.58 17.72 23.66
C ARG A 255 18.19 16.29 23.35
N GLY A 256 16.93 16.06 23.02
CA GLY A 256 16.38 14.77 22.58
C GLY A 256 15.82 14.87 21.18
N VAL A 257 15.98 13.81 20.40
CA VAL A 257 15.36 13.65 19.08
C VAL A 257 14.16 12.75 19.21
N TYR A 258 13.02 13.24 18.77
CA TYR A 258 11.75 12.53 18.72
C TYR A 258 11.39 12.25 17.27
N GLN A 259 10.74 11.11 17.03
CA GLN A 259 10.23 10.71 15.72
C GLN A 259 8.76 10.36 15.86
N ILE A 260 7.96 10.68 14.85
CA ILE A 260 6.57 10.20 14.82
C ILE A 260 6.57 8.72 14.52
N LYS A 261 5.93 7.96 15.42
CA LYS A 261 5.66 6.53 15.29
C LYS A 261 4.15 6.32 15.29
N GLY A 262 3.67 5.57 14.33
CA GLY A 262 2.32 5.02 14.27
C GLY A 262 2.32 3.56 14.72
N GLU A 263 1.29 3.14 15.44
CA GLU A 263 1.05 1.75 15.82
C GLU A 263 -0.35 1.32 15.35
N CYS A 264 -0.45 0.10 14.82
CA CYS A 264 -1.69 -0.53 14.40
C CYS A 264 -1.59 -2.02 14.71
N GLY A 265 -2.28 -2.47 15.76
CA GLY A 265 -2.07 -3.80 16.32
C GLY A 265 -0.64 -3.95 16.84
N ASP A 266 0.09 -4.96 16.37
CA ASP A 266 1.50 -5.16 16.68
C ASP A 266 2.46 -4.66 15.58
N SER A 267 1.93 -4.06 14.51
CA SER A 267 2.71 -3.38 13.47
C SER A 267 3.07 -1.96 13.88
N LYS A 268 4.25 -1.50 13.46
CA LYS A 268 4.78 -0.18 13.77
C LYS A 268 5.26 0.52 12.52
N THR A 269 4.85 1.77 12.31
CA THR A 269 5.32 2.61 11.22
C THR A 269 6.11 3.78 11.79
N ARG A 270 7.32 4.02 11.29
CA ARG A 270 8.14 5.17 11.64
C ARG A 270 8.21 6.11 10.46
N THR A 271 8.03 7.39 10.73
CA THR A 271 8.05 8.43 9.68
C THR A 271 9.43 9.07 9.54
N THR A 272 9.62 9.83 8.47
CA THR A 272 10.72 10.78 8.31
C THR A 272 10.49 12.13 9.03
N CYS A 273 9.44 12.25 9.85
CA CYS A 273 9.11 13.46 10.60
C CYS A 273 9.76 13.41 12.00
N PHE A 274 10.67 14.35 12.25
CA PHE A 274 11.48 14.45 13.46
C PHE A 274 11.29 15.78 14.18
N GLU A 275 11.48 15.75 15.49
CA GLU A 275 11.49 16.93 16.34
C GLU A 275 12.66 16.89 17.32
N VAL A 276 13.41 17.98 17.43
CA VAL A 276 14.42 18.15 18.47
C VAL A 276 13.81 18.94 19.61
N ARG A 277 13.84 18.39 20.83
CA ARG A 277 13.37 19.06 22.04
C ARG A 277 14.52 19.29 23.01
N ASP A 278 14.44 20.39 23.72
CA ASP A 278 15.23 20.58 24.93
C ASP A 278 14.68 19.67 26.04
N MET A 279 15.55 18.86 26.64
CA MET A 279 15.11 17.80 27.56
C MET A 279 14.74 18.35 28.94
N ASP A 280 15.21 19.53 29.30
CA ASP A 280 14.93 20.16 30.59
C ASP A 280 13.63 20.97 30.52
N THR A 281 13.51 21.83 29.51
CA THR A 281 12.36 22.72 29.32
C THR A 281 11.21 22.08 28.55
N LYS A 282 11.45 20.94 27.88
CA LYS A 282 10.51 20.26 26.97
C LYS A 282 10.10 21.09 25.76
N MET A 283 10.78 22.21 25.48
CA MET A 283 10.48 23.06 24.34
C MET A 283 10.97 22.44 23.03
N VAL A 284 10.13 22.56 22.00
CA VAL A 284 10.48 22.27 20.60
C VAL A 284 11.58 23.25 20.17
N VAL A 285 12.71 22.71 19.70
CA VAL A 285 13.82 23.49 19.15
C VAL A 285 13.71 23.55 17.62
N SER A 286 13.42 22.43 16.99
CA SER A 286 13.24 22.32 15.53
C SER A 286 12.35 21.15 15.19
N THR A 287 11.63 21.26 14.09
CA THR A 287 10.80 20.20 13.50
C THR A 287 11.17 20.06 12.03
N THR A 288 11.34 18.83 11.57
CA THR A 288 11.69 18.49 10.19
C THR A 288 10.74 17.40 9.73
N CYS A 289 9.85 17.70 8.79
CA CYS A 289 8.90 16.75 8.19
C CYS A 289 8.85 17.03 6.68
N PRO A 290 8.50 16.03 5.86
CA PRO A 290 8.36 16.19 4.41
C PRO A 290 7.31 17.23 4.01
#